data_AF-A0A640V2H9-F1
#
_entry.id   AF-A0A640V2H9-F1
#
_cell.length_a   1.000
_cell.length_b   1.000
_cell.length_c   1.000
_cell.angle_alpha   90.00
_cell.angle_beta   90.00
_cell.angle_gamma   90.00
#
_symmetry.space_group_name_H-M   'P 1'
#
loop_
_entity.id
_entity.type
_entity.pdbx_description
1 polymer ?
#
loop_
_entity_poly.entity_id
_entity_poly.type
_entity_poly.pdbx_seq_one_letter_code
_entity_poly.pdbx_strand_id
1 'polypeptide(L)'
;MRETLDETGVHCAVRKHLGNRLHPATGVLCEYFLCEYLAGEATNSGAADNIDAMWGPQKRGDPLHLRRYDLPPVLAVLAVLEELT
;
A
#
# COMPACT_ATOMS: atom_id res chain seq x y z
N MET A 1 11.27 -4.22 4.08
CA MET A 1 10.10 -3.92 4.93
C MET A 1 9.75 -5.18 5.68
N ARG A 2 9.64 -5.13 7.01
CA ARG A 2 9.30 -6.31 7.82
C ARG A 2 7.81 -6.66 7.68
N GLU A 3 6.94 -5.70 7.97
CA GLU A 3 5.47 -5.90 7.92
C GLU A 3 5.01 -6.49 6.58
N THR A 4 5.45 -5.92 5.45
CA THR A 4 5.07 -6.44 4.12
C THR A 4 5.49 -7.89 3.92
N LEU A 5 6.68 -8.28 4.37
CA LEU A 5 7.14 -9.67 4.25
C LEU A 5 6.32 -10.59 5.16
N ASP A 6 6.17 -10.20 6.43
CA ASP A 6 5.49 -11.00 7.46
C ASP A 6 3.99 -11.19 7.13
N GLU A 7 3.33 -10.18 6.53
CA GLU A 7 1.90 -10.25 6.19
C GLU A 7 1.61 -10.84 4.81
N THR A 8 2.48 -10.64 3.82
CA THR A 8 2.16 -10.93 2.41
C THR A 8 3.13 -11.89 1.70
N GLY A 9 4.26 -12.24 2.32
CA GLY A 9 5.32 -13.03 1.68
C GLY A 9 6.17 -12.25 0.65
N VAL A 10 5.88 -10.96 0.44
CA VAL A 10 6.56 -10.14 -0.57
C VAL A 10 7.79 -9.44 0.00
N HIS A 11 8.92 -9.61 -0.69
CA HIS A 11 10.11 -8.81 -0.48
C HIS A 11 10.03 -7.52 -1.30
N CYS A 12 10.21 -6.38 -0.64
CA CYS A 12 10.23 -5.07 -1.28
C CYS A 12 11.29 -4.14 -0.66
N ALA A 13 11.73 -3.16 -1.46
CA ALA A 13 12.60 -2.08 -1.03
C ALA A 13 11.88 -0.73 -1.07
N VAL A 14 12.06 0.09 -0.04
CA VAL A 14 11.55 1.47 -0.02
C VAL A 14 12.31 2.30 -1.06
N ARG A 15 11.58 3.00 -1.91
CA ARG A 15 12.12 3.95 -2.89
C ARG A 15 11.88 5.39 -2.50
N LYS A 16 10.73 5.69 -1.90
CA LYS A 16 10.35 7.06 -1.57
C LYS A 16 9.43 7.09 -0.36
N HIS A 17 9.69 7.99 0.58
CA HIS A 17 8.71 8.37 1.60
C HIS A 17 7.69 9.33 0.97
N LEU A 18 6.41 9.03 1.13
CA LEU A 18 5.31 9.76 0.51
C LEU A 18 4.70 10.83 1.44
N GLY A 19 4.92 10.69 2.74
CA GLY A 19 4.35 11.56 3.76
C GLY A 19 3.72 10.75 4.88
N ASN A 20 3.04 11.44 5.79
CA ASN A 20 2.38 10.85 6.94
C ASN A 20 0.98 11.45 7.16
N ARG A 21 0.18 10.77 7.99
CA ARG A 21 -1.16 11.22 8.41
C ARG A 21 -1.47 10.63 9.78
N LEU A 22 -2.11 11.41 10.67
CA LEU A 22 -2.73 10.85 11.87
C LEU A 22 -4.02 10.11 11.49
N HIS A 23 -4.14 8.84 11.89
CA HIS A 23 -5.34 8.06 11.64
C HIS A 23 -6.54 8.68 12.38
N PRO A 24 -7.65 9.00 11.69
CA PRO A 24 -8.71 9.83 12.26
C PRO A 24 -9.43 9.19 13.45
N ALA A 25 -9.48 7.86 13.53
CA ALA A 25 -10.18 7.16 14.61
C ALA A 25 -9.26 6.77 15.79
N THR A 26 -7.96 6.56 15.54
CA THR A 26 -7.04 6.01 16.56
C THR A 26 -5.96 6.98 16.98
N GLY A 27 -5.76 8.07 16.24
CA GLY A 27 -4.69 9.04 16.51
C GLY A 27 -3.27 8.54 16.24
N VAL A 28 -3.12 7.31 15.74
CA VAL A 28 -1.81 6.73 15.39
C VAL A 28 -1.22 7.48 14.19
N LEU A 29 0.07 7.80 14.24
CA LEU A 29 0.79 8.38 13.11
C LEU A 29 1.10 7.29 12.09
N CYS A 30 0.52 7.39 10.90
CA CYS A 30 0.78 6.49 9.78
C CYS A 30 1.78 7.13 8.82
N GLU A 31 2.87 6.42 8.51
CA GLU A 31 3.84 6.80 7.48
C GLU A 31 3.62 5.97 6.20
N TYR A 32 3.73 6.62 5.05
CA TYR A 32 3.47 5.99 3.75
C TYR A 32 4.73 5.96 2.90
N PHE A 33 5.00 4.80 2.29
CA PHE A 33 6.18 4.57 1.48
C PHE A 33 5.80 3.98 0.11
N LEU A 34 6.45 4.46 -0.94
CA LEU A 34 6.48 3.79 -2.23
C LEU A 34 7.59 2.74 -2.19
N CYS A 35 7.23 1.50 -2.48
CA CYS A 35 8.13 0.37 -2.50
C CYS A 35 8.23 -0.23 -3.90
N GLU A 36 9.39 -0.76 -4.23
CA GLU A 36 9.61 -1.59 -5.41
C GLU A 36 9.57 -3.06 -5.01
N TYR A 37 8.84 -3.87 -5.78
CA TYR A 37 8.82 -5.32 -5.65
C TYR A 37 10.19 -5.91 -6.00
N LEU A 38 10.68 -6.85 -5.19
CA LEU A 38 11.95 -7.55 -5.44
C LEU A 38 11.76 -9.04 -5.69
N ALA A 39 10.95 -9.73 -4.89
CA ALA A 39 10.73 -11.17 -4.97
C ALA A 39 9.53 -11.61 -4.10
N GLY A 40 9.11 -12.88 -4.25
CA GLY A 40 8.08 -13.52 -3.43
C GLY A 40 6.74 -13.66 -4.15
N GLU A 41 5.84 -14.44 -3.57
CA GLU A 41 4.47 -14.63 -4.05
C GLU A 41 3.50 -14.00 -3.05
N ALA A 42 2.51 -13.26 -3.56
CA ALA A 42 1.48 -12.67 -2.71
C ALA A 42 0.65 -13.79 -2.07
N THR A 43 0.84 -13.95 -0.76
CA THR A 43 0.15 -14.95 0.07
C THR A 43 -0.30 -14.26 1.34
N ASN A 44 -1.57 -14.44 1.75
CA ASN A 44 -2.04 -13.91 3.04
C ASN A 44 -1.37 -14.68 4.21
N SER A 45 -0.22 -14.18 4.64
CA SER A 45 0.58 -14.75 5.73
C SER A 45 0.13 -14.20 7.09
N GLY A 46 -0.49 -13.02 7.10
CA GLY A 46 -1.06 -12.35 8.27
C GLY A 46 -2.57 -12.59 8.46
N ALA A 47 -3.03 -13.84 8.41
CA ALA A 47 -4.47 -14.17 8.43
C ALA A 47 -5.24 -13.74 9.70
N ALA A 48 -4.52 -13.35 10.77
CA ALA A 48 -5.14 -12.77 11.97
C ALA A 48 -5.60 -11.32 11.74
N ASP A 49 -4.92 -10.59 10.85
CA ASP A 49 -5.12 -9.16 10.62
C ASP A 49 -5.75 -8.89 9.24
N ASN A 50 -5.46 -9.75 8.25
CA ASN A 50 -5.88 -9.60 6.86
C ASN A 50 -6.83 -10.72 6.42
N ILE A 51 -7.83 -10.39 5.60
CA ILE A 51 -8.75 -11.36 5.01
C ILE A 51 -8.10 -12.06 3.79
N ASP A 52 -7.39 -11.31 2.95
CA ASP A 52 -6.76 -11.83 1.73
C ASP A 52 -5.57 -10.93 1.28
N ALA A 53 -4.72 -11.45 0.39
CA ALA A 53 -3.64 -10.71 -0.24
C ALA A 53 -3.58 -11.04 -1.75
N MET A 54 -3.68 -10.02 -2.60
CA MET A 54 -3.67 -10.18 -4.05
C MET A 54 -2.94 -9.03 -4.74
N TRP A 55 -2.38 -9.30 -5.92
CA TRP A 55 -1.90 -8.26 -6.81
C TRP A 55 -3.07 -7.57 -7.51
N GLY A 56 -3.17 -6.25 -7.36
CA GLY A 56 -4.16 -5.44 -8.08
C GLY A 56 -3.63 -4.92 -9.42
N PRO A 57 -4.50 -4.70 -10.42
CA PRO A 57 -4.10 -4.04 -11.66
C PRO A 57 -3.61 -2.61 -11.40
N GLN A 58 -2.54 -2.22 -12.09
CA GLN A 58 -1.99 -0.85 -12.00
C GLN A 58 -2.90 0.20 -12.68
N LYS A 59 -3.71 -0.21 -13.67
CA LYS A 59 -4.56 0.69 -14.47
C LYS A 59 -6.05 0.62 -14.09
N ARG A 60 -6.58 1.81 -13.81
CA ARG A 60 -7.95 2.34 -13.89
C ARG A 60 -9.12 1.40 -13.52
N GLY A 61 -9.77 1.75 -12.42
CA GLY A 61 -11.22 1.56 -12.26
C GLY A 61 -11.66 0.52 -11.25
N ASP A 62 -10.75 -0.27 -10.67
CA ASP A 62 -11.09 -1.00 -9.46
C ASP A 62 -10.91 -0.05 -8.27
N PRO A 63 -11.97 0.30 -7.52
CA PRO A 63 -11.83 1.07 -6.31
C PRO A 63 -11.14 0.17 -5.29
N LEU A 64 -9.82 0.14 -5.32
CA LEU A 64 -9.07 0.16 -4.07
C LEU A 64 -9.76 1.26 -3.26
N HIS A 65 -10.48 0.87 -2.21
CA HIS A 65 -11.37 1.74 -1.43
C HIS A 65 -10.60 2.88 -0.72
N LEU A 66 -9.34 3.13 -1.10
CA LEU A 66 -8.46 4.22 -0.68
C LEU A 66 -9.15 5.59 -0.74
N ARG A 67 -10.04 5.83 -1.72
CA ARG A 67 -10.84 7.06 -1.79
C ARG A 67 -11.76 7.23 -0.56
N ARG A 68 -12.25 6.14 0.03
CA ARG A 68 -13.05 6.15 1.27
C ARG A 68 -12.21 6.45 2.50
N TYR A 69 -10.92 6.11 2.47
CA TYR A 69 -10.04 6.23 3.63
C TYR A 69 -9.27 7.55 3.70
N ASP A 70 -9.47 8.46 2.73
CA ASP A 70 -8.80 9.76 2.64
C ASP A 70 -7.28 9.64 2.86
N LEU A 71 -6.57 9.04 1.91
CA LEU A 71 -5.13 8.79 2.01
C LEU A 71 -4.32 9.73 1.10
N PRO A 72 -4.26 11.06 1.37
CA PRO A 72 -3.62 12.03 0.48
C PRO A 72 -2.21 11.66 0.00
N PRO A 73 -1.30 11.17 0.87
CA PRO A 73 0.06 10.81 0.43
C PRO A 73 0.09 9.72 -0.65
N VAL A 74 -0.82 8.75 -0.56
CA VAL A 74 -0.93 7.64 -1.51
C VAL A 74 -1.67 8.08 -2.77
N LEU A 75 -2.76 8.83 -2.62
CA LEU A 75 -3.56 9.34 -3.74
C LEU A 75 -2.75 10.27 -4.66
N ALA A 76 -1.85 11.08 -4.10
CA ALA A 76 -0.96 11.95 -4.87
C ALA A 76 -0.03 11.17 -5.81
N VAL A 77 0.49 10.02 -5.35
CA VAL A 77 1.35 9.16 -6.18
C VAL A 77 0.54 8.44 -7.24
N LEU A 78 -0.64 7.92 -6.89
CA LEU A 78 -1.52 7.25 -7.86
C LEU A 78 -1.90 8.19 -9.01
N ALA A 79 -2.22 9.45 -8.72
CA ALA A 79 -2.51 10.45 -9.75
C ALA A 79 -1.33 10.65 -10.73
N VAL A 80 -0.09 10.69 -10.23
CA VAL A 80 1.11 10.82 -11.08
C VAL A 80 1.38 9.55 -11.88
N LEU A 81 1.16 8.36 -11.30
CA LEU A 81 1.36 7.10 -12.01
C LEU A 81 0.32 6.90 -13.14
N GLU A 82 -0.89 7.43 -12.98
CA GLU A 82 -1.93 7.43 -14.01
C GLU A 82 -1.54 8.27 -15.25
N GLU A 83 -0.77 9.35 -15.08
CA GLU A 83 -0.34 10.21 -16.19
C GLU A 83 0.78 9.61 -17.06
N LEU A 84 1.48 8.58 -16.55
CA LEU A 84 2.67 8.00 -17.19
C LEU A 84 2.40 6.73 -18.01
N THR A 85 1.14 6.32 -18.17
CA THR A 85 0.78 5.04 -18.82
C THR A 85 -0.40 5.12 -19.76
#